data_AF-A0A557P2B6-F1
#
_entry.id   AF-A0A557P2B6-F1
#
_cell.length_a   1.000
_cell.length_b   1.000
_cell.length_c   1.000
_cell.angle_alpha   90.00
_cell.angle_beta   90.00
_cell.angle_gamma   90.00
#
_symmetry.space_group_name_H-M   'P 1'
#
loop_
_entity.id
_entity.type
_entity.pdbx_description
1 polymer ?
#
loop_
_entity_poly.entity_id
_entity_poly.type
_entity_poly.pdbx_seq_one_letter_code
_entity_poly.pdbx_strand_id
1 'polypeptide(L)' 'PNNPNGSPNAITGLTTTDGRVSIMMPHPERVFRSVANSWHPEDWNEDSPWMRMFRNARKHIG' A
#
# COMPACT_ATOMS: atom_id res chain seq x y z
N PRO A 1 -2.41 12.77 -12.10
CA PRO A 1 -3.50 13.59 -11.52
C PRO A 1 -3.64 13.28 -10.02
N ASN A 2 -4.10 14.21 -9.18
CA ASN A 2 -4.19 13.99 -7.72
C ASN A 2 -5.24 12.95 -7.34
N ASN A 3 -6.40 12.93 -8.01
CA ASN A 3 -7.38 11.86 -7.93
C ASN A 3 -7.59 11.30 -9.35
N PRO A 4 -7.13 10.08 -9.66
CA PRO A 4 -7.19 9.53 -11.01
C PRO A 4 -8.57 8.98 -11.41
N ASN A 5 -9.48 8.74 -10.47
CA ASN A 5 -10.76 8.05 -10.74
C ASN A 5 -12.00 8.82 -10.28
N GLY A 6 -11.84 9.94 -9.56
CA GLY A 6 -12.95 10.78 -9.13
C GLY A 6 -13.72 10.25 -7.92
N SER A 7 -13.20 9.25 -7.20
CA SER A 7 -13.85 8.74 -5.98
C SER A 7 -14.16 9.88 -5.00
N PRO A 8 -15.40 9.98 -4.47
CA PRO A 8 -15.76 10.96 -3.46
C PRO A 8 -14.81 10.89 -2.26
N ASN A 9 -14.45 12.05 -1.71
CA ASN A 9 -13.51 12.17 -0.59
C ASN A 9 -12.15 11.49 -0.84
N ALA A 10 -11.78 11.24 -2.10
CA ALA A 10 -10.57 10.52 -2.51
C ALA A 10 -10.42 9.12 -1.89
N ILE A 11 -11.53 8.46 -1.53
CA ILE A 11 -11.51 7.12 -0.94
C ILE A 11 -10.97 6.12 -1.97
N THR A 12 -9.94 5.36 -1.59
CA THR A 12 -9.28 4.38 -2.47
C THR A 12 -8.95 3.06 -1.76
N GLY A 13 -9.34 2.91 -0.49
CA GLY A 13 -9.23 1.68 0.28
C GLY A 13 -10.25 1.64 1.42
N LEU A 14 -10.74 0.45 1.75
CA LEU A 14 -11.73 0.17 2.77
C LEU A 14 -11.35 -1.12 3.53
N THR A 15 -11.84 -1.24 4.76
CA THR A 15 -11.64 -2.44 5.58
C THR A 15 -12.93 -2.85 6.28
N THR A 16 -13.06 -4.11 6.66
CA THR A 16 -14.14 -4.58 7.54
C THR A 16 -14.02 -3.98 8.94
N THR A 17 -15.12 -3.98 9.69
CA THR A 17 -15.18 -3.44 11.06
C THR A 17 -14.20 -4.11 12.03
N ASP A 18 -13.88 -5.38 11.79
CA ASP A 18 -12.91 -6.15 12.57
C ASP A 18 -11.49 -6.16 11.97
N GLY A 19 -11.27 -5.43 10.87
CA GLY A 19 -9.95 -5.23 10.27
C GLY A 19 -9.35 -6.44 9.55
N ARG A 20 -10.04 -7.58 9.47
CA ARG A 20 -9.49 -8.82 8.90
C ARG A 20 -9.41 -8.83 7.38
N VAL A 21 -10.24 -8.03 6.71
CA VAL A 21 -10.23 -7.90 5.25
C VAL A 21 -10.12 -6.43 4.87
N SER A 22 -9.10 -6.11 4.07
CA SER A 22 -8.90 -4.79 3.48
C SER A 22 -8.86 -4.90 1.97
N ILE A 23 -9.53 -3.98 1.26
CA ILE A 23 -9.50 -3.84 -0.20
C ILE A 23 -9.00 -2.45 -0.57
N MET A 24 -8.27 -2.33 -1.66
CA MET A 24 -7.81 -1.04 -2.16
C MET A 24 -7.58 -1.10 -3.68
N MET A 25 -7.72 0.05 -4.33
CA MET A 25 -7.45 0.20 -5.77
C MET A 25 -5.96 0.38 -6.12
N PRO A 26 -5.12 1.06 -5.31
CA PRO A 26 -3.68 1.13 -5.59
C PRO A 26 -3.02 -0.25 -5.45
N HIS A 27 -1.88 -0.43 -6.11
CA HIS A 27 -1.17 -1.71 -6.22
C HIS A 27 0.11 -1.76 -5.35
N PRO A 28 0.02 -1.96 -4.01
CA PRO A 28 1.19 -2.02 -3.13
C PRO A 28 2.18 -3.12 -3.51
N GLU A 29 1.70 -4.20 -4.13
CA GLU A 29 2.48 -5.34 -4.59
C GLU A 29 3.34 -5.02 -5.83
N ARG A 30 3.03 -3.96 -6.57
CA ARG A 30 3.87 -3.51 -7.69
C ARG A 30 5.05 -2.65 -7.24
N VAL A 31 4.96 -2.08 -6.04
CA VAL A 31 5.89 -1.06 -5.55
C VAL A 31 6.45 -1.38 -4.16
N PHE A 32 6.45 -2.65 -3.74
CA PHE A 32 7.03 -3.06 -2.45
C PHE A 32 8.55 -2.92 -2.41
N ARG A 33 9.22 -2.94 -3.56
CA ARG A 33 10.66 -2.66 -3.70
C ARG A 33 10.86 -1.19 -4.00
N SER A 34 11.82 -0.53 -3.36
CA SER A 34 12.11 0.89 -3.59
C SER A 34 12.41 1.16 -5.06
N VAL A 35 13.24 0.32 -5.70
CA VAL A 35 13.62 0.41 -7.12
C VAL A 35 12.44 0.38 -8.10
N ALA A 36 11.27 -0.13 -7.70
CA ALA A 36 10.07 -0.19 -8.53
C ALA A 36 9.18 1.06 -8.40
N ASN A 37 9.53 2.03 -7.54
CA ASN A 37 8.80 3.28 -7.41
C ASN A 37 9.30 4.28 -8.47
N SER A 38 8.38 4.92 -9.19
CA SER A 38 8.74 5.92 -10.23
C SER A 38 9.53 7.10 -9.68
N TRP A 39 9.31 7.42 -8.40
CA TRP A 39 10.08 8.36 -7.62
C TRP A 39 10.11 7.85 -6.18
N HIS A 40 11.25 7.94 -5.52
CA HIS A 40 11.40 7.66 -4.09
C HIS A 40 12.55 8.49 -3.52
N PRO A 41 12.58 8.75 -2.20
CA PRO A 41 13.74 9.31 -1.51
C PRO A 41 15.02 8.47 -1.71
N GLU A 42 16.18 9.13 -1.81
CA GLU A 42 17.47 8.46 -2.07
C GLU A 42 17.96 7.60 -0.89
N ASP A 43 17.48 7.87 0.31
CA ASP A 43 17.85 7.17 1.54
C ASP A 43 17.10 5.85 1.76
N TRP A 44 16.15 5.51 0.88
CA TRP A 44 15.46 4.23 0.93
C TRP A 44 16.40 3.08 0.54
N ASN A 45 16.40 2.04 1.36
CA ASN A 45 17.05 0.76 1.05
C ASN A 45 16.15 -0.08 0.11
N GLU A 46 16.28 -1.40 0.13
CA GLU A 46 15.53 -2.33 -0.74
C GLU A 46 14.01 -2.23 -0.59
N ASP A 47 13.50 -2.14 0.64
CA ASP A 47 12.07 -2.16 0.92
C ASP A 47 11.45 -0.77 0.88
N SER A 48 10.35 -0.62 0.13
CA SER A 48 9.49 0.55 0.23
C SER A 48 8.56 0.44 1.44
N PRO A 49 7.87 1.53 1.82
CA PRO A 49 6.86 1.50 2.88
C PRO A 49 5.76 0.45 2.67
N TRP A 50 5.42 0.13 1.42
CA TRP A 50 4.36 -0.83 1.09
C TRP A 50 4.70 -2.26 1.53
N MET A 51 5.99 -2.61 1.68
CA MET A 51 6.41 -3.90 2.24
C MET A 51 5.80 -4.16 3.63
N ARG A 52 5.52 -3.09 4.39
CA ARG A 52 4.94 -3.21 5.73
C ARG A 52 3.56 -3.86 5.74
N MET A 53 2.75 -3.68 4.69
CA MET A 53 1.43 -4.31 4.59
C MET A 53 1.53 -5.84 4.63
N PHE A 54 2.43 -6.40 3.82
CA PHE A 54 2.64 -7.86 3.73
C PHE A 54 3.28 -8.41 5.02
N ARG A 55 4.23 -7.68 5.61
CA ARG A 55 4.83 -8.04 6.91
C ARG A 55 3.81 -8.04 8.05
N ASN A 56 2.87 -7.08 8.06
CA ASN A 56 1.80 -7.05 9.06
C ASN A 56 0.89 -8.28 8.93
N ALA A 57 0.52 -8.67 7.70
CA ALA A 57 -0.27 -9.87 7.46
C ALA A 57 0.45 -11.13 7.99
N ARG A 58 1.74 -11.30 7.65
CA ARG A 58 2.54 -12.42 8.18
C ARG A 58 2.67 -12.38 9.70
N LYS A 59 2.87 -11.22 10.31
CA LYS A 59 2.96 -11.09 11.77
C LYS A 59 1.63 -11.46 12.45
N HIS A 60 0.49 -11.13 11.83
CA HIS A 60 -0.83 -11.39 12.40
C HIS A 60 -1.14 -12.88 12.54
N ILE A 61 -0.68 -13.71 11.59
CA ILE A 61 -0.93 -15.16 11.61
C ILE A 61 0.00 -15.95 12.55
N GLY A 62 1.01 -15.31 13.17
CA GLY A 62 2.09 -15.98 13.90
C GLY A 62 3.13 -16.59 12.96
#